data_AF-A0A2K6V669-F1
#
_entry.id   AF-A0A2K6V669-F1
#
_cell.length_a   1.000
_cell.length_b   1.000
_cell.length_c   1.000
_cell.angle_alpha   90.00
_cell.angle_beta   90.00
_cell.angle_gamma   90.00
#
_symmetry.space_group_name_H-M   'P 1'
#
loop_
_entity.id
_entity.type
_entity.pdbx_description
1 polymer ?
#
loop_
_entity_poly.entity_id
_entity_poly.type
_entity_poly.pdbx_seq_one_letter_code
_entity_poly.pdbx_strand_id
1 'polypeptide(L)' 'MNLDGSAQDPEKRGHSSVCVGREDDIKKSERMTAVVHDREVVIFYHRGEYHAMDIRCYRF' A
#
# COMPACT_ATOMS: atom_id res chain seq x y z
N MET A 1 -13.58 -24.56 29.03
CA MET A 1 -13.28 -25.20 27.73
C MET A 1 -14.42 -24.90 26.77
N ASN A 2 -14.25 -23.88 25.91
CA ASN A 2 -14.60 -23.90 24.48
C ASN A 2 -14.17 -22.55 23.91
N LEU A 3 -13.00 -22.57 23.29
CA LEU A 3 -12.37 -21.49 22.56
C LEU A 3 -12.36 -21.97 21.11
N ASP A 4 -13.46 -21.76 20.40
CA ASP A 4 -13.59 -22.13 18.99
C ASP A 4 -14.58 -21.13 18.40
N GLY A 5 -14.12 -20.12 17.68
CA GLY A 5 -13.79 -20.29 16.28
C GLY A 5 -14.51 -19.17 15.55
N SER A 6 -14.12 -17.92 15.84
CA SER A 6 -14.48 -16.82 14.94
C SER A 6 -13.66 -17.05 13.68
N ALA A 7 -14.26 -17.79 12.74
CA ALA A 7 -13.76 -17.91 11.39
C ALA A 7 -13.55 -16.49 10.87
N GLN A 8 -12.30 -16.05 10.88
CA GLN A 8 -11.91 -14.82 10.23
C GLN A 8 -12.14 -15.07 8.74
N ASP A 9 -13.18 -14.44 8.23
CA ASP A 9 -13.51 -14.37 6.82
C ASP A 9 -12.23 -14.07 6.00
N PRO A 10 -11.77 -15.01 5.15
CA PRO A 10 -10.55 -14.84 4.37
C PRO A 10 -10.65 -13.71 3.33
N GLU A 11 -11.84 -13.18 3.04
CA GLU A 11 -12.03 -12.11 2.05
C GLU A 11 -11.65 -10.71 2.57
N LYS A 12 -11.52 -10.53 3.89
CA LYS A 12 -11.26 -9.20 4.47
C LYS A 12 -9.78 -8.85 4.66
N ARG A 13 -8.86 -9.78 4.41
CA ARG A 13 -7.41 -9.58 4.62
C ARG A 13 -6.73 -8.76 3.51
N GLY A 14 -7.37 -8.58 2.35
CA GLY A 14 -6.77 -7.91 1.18
C GLY A 14 -6.91 -6.39 1.09
N HIS A 15 -7.60 -5.74 2.03
CA HIS A 15 -7.97 -4.31 1.93
C HIS A 15 -7.62 -3.47 3.15
N SER A 16 -6.77 -3.97 4.05
CA SER A 16 -6.27 -3.15 5.16
C SER A 16 -5.27 -2.11 4.64
N SER A 17 -5.31 -0.91 5.21
CA SER A 17 -4.35 0.14 4.89
C SER A 17 -2.97 -0.17 5.50
N VAL A 18 -1.92 0.20 4.79
CA VAL A 18 -0.52 0.07 5.24
C VAL A 18 0.10 1.46 5.30
N CYS A 19 0.78 1.78 6.39
CA CYS A 19 1.58 2.99 6.49
C CYS A 19 2.88 2.80 5.70
N VAL A 20 3.10 3.63 4.68
CA VAL A 20 4.20 3.47 3.70
C VAL A 20 5.36 4.45 3.90
N GLY A 21 5.22 5.43 4.80
CA GLY A 21 6.27 6.42 5.06
C GLY A 21 5.73 7.70 5.69
N ARG A 22 6.60 8.72 5.77
CA ARG A 22 6.26 10.06 6.23
C ARG A 22 5.87 10.96 5.07
N GLU A 23 4.95 11.87 5.32
CA GLU A 23 4.47 12.83 4.33
C GLU A 23 5.58 13.80 3.85
N ASP A 24 6.45 14.23 4.77
CA ASP A 24 7.56 15.15 4.45
C ASP A 24 8.54 14.55 3.44
N ASP A 25 8.79 13.24 3.55
CA ASP A 25 9.77 12.54 2.72
C ASP A 25 9.30 12.43 1.26
N ILE A 26 8.02 12.12 1.05
CA ILE A 26 7.43 12.07 -0.30
C ILE A 26 7.24 13.46 -0.89
N LYS A 27 6.88 14.47 -0.09
CA LYS A 27 6.78 15.86 -0.58
C LYS A 27 8.14 16.39 -1.04
N LYS A 28 9.22 15.99 -0.38
CA LYS A 28 10.59 16.38 -0.72
C LYS A 28 11.13 15.66 -1.96
N SER A 29 10.82 14.37 -2.10
CA SER A 29 11.35 13.51 -3.17
C SER A 29 10.43 13.39 -4.38
N GLU A 30 9.17 13.83 -4.25
CA GLU A 30 8.04 13.67 -5.19
C GLU A 30 7.71 12.21 -5.56
N ARG A 31 8.46 11.23 -5.03
CA ARG A 31 8.34 9.80 -5.35
C ARG A 31 8.88 8.94 -4.23
N MET A 32 8.15 7.90 -3.85
CA MET A 32 8.61 6.82 -2.97
C MET A 32 8.15 5.45 -3.45
N THR A 33 8.79 4.39 -2.97
CA THR A 33 8.42 3.00 -3.25
C THR A 33 8.16 2.26 -1.95
N ALA A 34 7.15 1.39 -1.92
CA ALA A 34 6.80 0.60 -0.75
C ALA A 34 6.28 -0.78 -1.15
N VAL A 35 6.36 -1.73 -0.22
CA VAL A 35 5.72 -3.04 -0.37
C VAL A 35 4.42 -3.02 0.44
N VAL A 36 3.29 -3.26 -0.22
CA VAL A 36 1.95 -3.31 0.38
C VAL A 36 1.37 -4.68 0.09
N HIS A 37 1.15 -5.51 1.12
CA HIS A 37 0.62 -6.87 0.98
C HIS A 37 1.32 -7.67 -0.14
N ASP A 38 2.66 -7.68 -0.10
CA ASP A 38 3.55 -8.35 -1.07
C ASP A 38 3.53 -7.77 -2.50
N ARG A 39 2.95 -6.58 -2.70
CA ARG A 39 3.02 -5.85 -3.97
C ARG A 39 3.92 -4.62 -3.85
N GLU A 40 4.91 -4.53 -4.73
CA GLU A 40 5.72 -3.32 -4.86
C GLU A 40 4.95 -2.23 -5.59
N VAL A 41 4.70 -1.14 -4.89
CA VAL A 41 4.00 0.04 -5.40
C VAL A 41 4.94 1.24 -5.43
N VAL A 42 4.76 2.09 -6.42
CA VAL A 42 5.35 3.42 -6.49
C VAL A 42 4.27 4.45 -6.15
N ILE A 43 4.63 5.43 -5.33
CA ILE A 43 3.75 6.51 -4.90
C ILE A 43 4.38 7.81 -5.36
N PHE A 44 3.63 8.61 -6.10
CA PHE A 44 4.02 9.93 -6.56
C PHE A 44 3.27 11.00 -5.79
N TYR A 45 3.93 12.13 -5.57
CA TYR A 45 3.30 13.37 -5.14
C TYR A 45 3.41 14.39 -6.28
N HIS A 46 2.28 14.75 -6.87
CA HIS A 46 2.26 15.67 -8.01
C HIS A 46 1.11 16.67 -7.85
N ARG A 47 1.43 17.97 -7.95
CA ARG A 47 0.44 19.07 -7.89
C ARG A 47 -0.50 19.05 -6.67
N GLY A 48 -0.03 18.54 -5.54
CA GLY A 48 -0.82 18.44 -4.30
C GLY A 48 -1.60 17.14 -4.13
N GLU A 49 -1.51 16.22 -5.09
CA GLU A 49 -2.19 14.92 -5.07
C GLU A 49 -1.19 13.77 -4.94
N TYR A 50 -1.67 12.67 -4.33
CA TYR A 50 -0.92 11.42 -4.18
C TYR A 50 -1.44 10.37 -5.14
N HIS A 51 -0.55 9.71 -5.88
CA HIS A 51 -0.90 8.65 -6.82
C HIS A 51 -0.10 7.39 -6.50
N ALA A 52 -0.78 6.29 -6.18
CA ALA A 52 -0.16 4.98 -5.94
C ALA A 52 -0.46 4.01 -7.09
N MET A 53 0.57 3.35 -7.61
CA MET A 53 0.49 2.42 -8.74
C MET A 53 1.47 1.27 -8.55
N ASP A 54 1.30 0.18 -9.28
CA ASP A 54 2.34 -0.87 -9.34
C ASP A 54 3.65 -0.28 -9.89
N ILE A 55 4.78 -0.73 -9.34
CA ILE A 55 6.10 -0.25 -9.80
C ILE A 55 6.43 -0.71 -11.22
N ARG A 56 5.83 -1.83 -11.65
CA ARG A 56 6.11 -2.45 -12.95
C ARG A 56 5.21 -1.84 -14.02
N CYS A 57 5.81 -1.36 -15.11
CA CYS A 57 5.07 -0.96 -16.30
C CYS A 57 4.33 -2.16 -16.89
N TYR A 58 3.07 -1.96 -17.31
CA TYR A 58 2.28 -3.00 -17.97
C TYR A 58 2.67 -3.23 -19.43
N ARG A 59 3.59 -2.43 -19.97
CA ARG A 59 4.15 -2.60 -21.31
C ARG A 59 5.46 -3.35 -21.20
N PHE A 60 5.50 -4.52 -21.85
CA PHE A 60 6.69 -5.36 -22.00
C PHE A 60 7.58 -4.82 -23.13
#